data_AF-A0A6N2DEF8-F1
#
_entry.id   AF-A0A6N2DEF8-F1
#
_cell.length_a   1.000
_cell.length_b   1.000
_cell.length_c   1.000
_cell.angle_alpha   90.00
_cell.angle_beta   90.00
_cell.angle_gamma   90.00
#
_symmetry.space_group_name_H-M   'P 1'
#
loop_
_entity.id
_entity.type
_entity.pdbx_description
1 polymer ?
#
loop_
_entity_poly.entity_id
_entity_poly.type
_entity_poly.pdbx_seq_one_letter_code
_entity_poly.pdbx_strand_id
1 'polypeptide(L)'
;MMIRNRAMVIHKGEPWGTTVPRPDGLMVVGSDHELATWLAGGRGVPVAVSAGDVHRTLGAPTDASAGTTPEVRRVEMDALRCELDGIELVAVAHVVARRGGPTGWWHGPIHSVCNTQFIGRWDVAPRGHPNDARAEVLEVHADMPARQRLEAWRRLPTARHVPHPSIRSTHGSSAGWEFERPLDVYVDGRRHRRVRSLRVTVEPDAYELHL
;
A
#
# COMPACT_ATOMS: atom_id res chain seq x y z
N MET A 1 9.28 7.75 -32.44
CA MET A 1 10.18 8.43 -31.47
C MET A 1 9.40 8.55 -30.17
N MET A 2 9.51 7.57 -29.28
CA MET A 2 8.78 7.54 -28.00
C MET A 2 9.44 8.53 -27.04
N ILE A 3 8.67 9.53 -26.63
CA ILE A 3 9.04 10.44 -25.55
C ILE A 3 9.03 9.59 -24.27
N ARG A 4 10.22 9.29 -23.73
CA ARG A 4 10.34 8.72 -22.39
C ARG A 4 9.78 9.75 -21.41
N ASN A 5 8.64 9.44 -20.80
CA ASN A 5 8.10 10.26 -19.73
C ASN A 5 9.16 10.32 -18.62
N ARG A 6 9.58 11.53 -18.25
CA ARG A 6 10.51 11.73 -17.14
C ARG A 6 9.75 11.38 -15.86
N ALA A 7 10.22 10.36 -15.14
CA ALA A 7 9.74 10.04 -13.79
C ALA A 7 9.69 11.31 -12.95
N MET A 8 8.51 11.63 -12.42
CA MET A 8 8.30 12.81 -11.59
C MET A 8 8.86 12.53 -10.19
N VAL A 9 10.09 12.96 -9.95
CA VAL A 9 10.69 12.94 -8.61
C VAL A 9 10.11 14.11 -7.82
N ILE A 10 9.18 13.83 -6.90
CA ILE A 10 8.54 14.87 -6.08
C ILE A 10 9.56 15.41 -5.06
N HIS A 11 9.79 16.73 -5.08
CA HIS A 11 10.62 17.39 -4.07
C HIS A 11 9.80 17.72 -2.81
N LYS A 12 10.43 17.58 -1.64
CA LYS A 12 9.81 17.88 -0.35
C LYS A 12 9.32 19.33 -0.30
N GLY A 13 7.99 19.53 -0.27
CA GLY A 13 7.35 20.84 -0.10
C GLY A 13 6.60 21.40 -1.32
N GLU A 14 6.64 20.73 -2.48
CA GLU A 14 5.81 21.11 -3.62
C GLU A 14 4.36 20.59 -3.48
N PRO A 15 3.35 21.30 -4.03
CA PRO A 15 1.98 20.82 -4.05
C PRO A 15 1.94 19.50 -4.83
N TRP A 16 1.61 18.41 -4.14
CA TRP A 16 1.58 17.11 -4.78
C TRP A 16 0.35 16.97 -5.68
N GLY A 17 0.58 16.71 -6.96
CA GLY A 17 -0.46 16.59 -7.97
C GLY A 17 -0.74 17.89 -8.73
N THR A 18 -1.72 17.84 -9.63
CA THR A 18 -2.15 18.98 -10.44
C THR A 18 -3.66 19.15 -10.32
N THR A 19 -4.13 20.38 -10.09
CA THR A 19 -5.56 20.70 -10.18
C THR A 19 -6.01 20.60 -11.64
N VAL A 20 -7.04 19.81 -11.90
CA VAL A 20 -7.63 19.58 -13.23
C VAL A 20 -9.14 19.69 -13.15
N PRO A 21 -9.85 19.97 -14.27
CA PRO A 21 -11.30 19.81 -14.32
C PRO A 21 -11.70 18.39 -13.95
N ARG A 22 -12.82 18.24 -13.24
CA ARG A 22 -13.38 16.94 -12.91
C ARG A 22 -13.63 16.14 -14.21
N PRO A 23 -13.01 14.96 -14.37
CA PRO A 23 -13.23 14.15 -15.56
C PRO A 23 -14.68 13.63 -15.64
N ASP A 24 -15.22 13.57 -16.85
CA ASP A 24 -16.48 12.89 -17.10
C ASP A 24 -16.37 11.40 -16.77
N GLY A 25 -17.41 10.85 -16.15
CA GLY A 25 -17.43 9.43 -15.77
C GLY A 25 -16.48 9.07 -14.64
N LEU A 26 -16.01 10.04 -13.82
CA LEU A 26 -15.17 9.77 -12.66
C LEU A 26 -15.83 8.74 -11.72
N MET A 27 -15.20 7.57 -11.63
CA MET A 27 -15.66 6.47 -10.79
C MET A 27 -15.11 6.62 -9.38
N VAL A 28 -15.96 6.46 -8.37
CA VAL A 28 -15.55 6.51 -6.96
C VAL A 28 -15.65 5.11 -6.37
N VAL A 29 -14.52 4.57 -5.92
CA VAL A 29 -14.44 3.25 -5.27
C VAL A 29 -14.26 3.40 -3.75
N GLY A 30 -14.78 2.44 -2.98
CA GLY A 30 -14.89 2.50 -1.53
C GLY A 30 -13.79 1.77 -0.75
N SER A 31 -12.83 1.15 -1.42
CA SER A 31 -11.70 0.49 -0.76
C SER A 31 -10.49 0.31 -1.67
N ASP A 32 -9.33 0.06 -1.08
CA ASP A 32 -8.09 -0.24 -1.80
C ASP A 32 -8.24 -1.50 -2.69
N HIS A 33 -8.94 -2.53 -2.21
CA HIS A 33 -9.21 -3.74 -2.99
C HIS A 33 -10.12 -3.48 -4.20
N GLU A 34 -11.13 -2.63 -4.05
CA GLU A 34 -11.99 -2.22 -5.17
C GLU A 34 -11.20 -1.41 -6.19
N LEU A 35 -10.29 -0.52 -5.73
CA LEU A 35 -9.37 0.20 -6.61
C LEU A 35 -8.46 -0.78 -7.38
N ALA A 36 -7.82 -1.73 -6.70
CA ALA A 36 -6.98 -2.73 -7.36
C ALA A 36 -7.76 -3.56 -8.39
N THR A 37 -9.01 -3.95 -8.06
CA THR A 37 -9.90 -4.69 -8.98
C THR A 37 -10.28 -3.84 -10.18
N TRP A 38 -10.58 -2.56 -9.96
CA TRP A 38 -10.90 -1.59 -11.02
C TRP A 38 -9.73 -1.43 -11.99
N LEU A 39 -8.52 -1.23 -11.47
CA LEU A 39 -7.30 -1.08 -12.28
C LEU A 39 -6.95 -2.35 -13.08
N ALA A 40 -7.25 -3.53 -12.52
CA ALA A 40 -7.08 -4.79 -13.24
C ALA A 40 -8.08 -4.97 -14.39
N GLY A 41 -9.25 -4.32 -14.32
CA GLY A 41 -10.28 -4.35 -15.36
C GLY A 41 -9.98 -3.48 -16.59
N GLY A 42 -9.00 -2.58 -16.50
CA GLY A 42 -8.54 -1.73 -17.61
C GLY A 42 -8.14 -0.32 -17.16
N ARG A 43 -7.06 0.21 -17.74
CA ARG A 43 -6.59 1.58 -17.50
C ARG A 43 -7.30 2.53 -18.46
N GLY A 44 -7.90 3.61 -17.96
CA GLY A 44 -8.45 4.68 -18.81
C GLY A 44 -9.74 5.31 -18.33
N VAL A 45 -10.45 4.71 -17.37
CA VAL A 45 -11.55 5.40 -16.70
C VAL A 45 -11.01 6.11 -15.47
N PRO A 46 -11.18 7.44 -15.37
CA PRO A 46 -10.81 8.23 -14.20
C PRO A 46 -11.37 7.61 -12.92
N VAL A 47 -10.55 7.50 -11.87
CA VAL A 47 -10.94 6.90 -10.60
C VAL A 47 -10.57 7.78 -9.42
N ALA A 48 -11.42 7.78 -8.40
CA ALA A 48 -11.24 8.38 -7.10
C ALA A 48 -11.52 7.35 -6.00
N VAL A 49 -10.99 7.58 -4.81
CA VAL A 49 -11.24 6.74 -3.62
C VAL A 49 -12.01 7.53 -2.57
N SER A 50 -12.96 6.91 -1.90
CA SER A 50 -13.70 7.51 -0.78
C SER A 50 -13.32 6.95 0.59
N ALA A 51 -12.57 5.85 0.62
CA ALA A 51 -12.06 5.21 1.82
C ALA A 51 -10.87 4.30 1.48
N GLY A 52 -10.27 3.69 2.51
CA GLY A 52 -9.08 2.85 2.37
C GLY A 52 -7.80 3.57 2.82
N ASP A 53 -6.71 2.81 2.83
CA ASP A 53 -5.40 3.28 3.25
C ASP A 53 -4.79 4.25 2.22
N VAL A 54 -5.10 4.10 0.93
CA VAL A 54 -4.76 5.09 -0.11
C VAL A 54 -5.44 6.42 0.21
N HIS A 55 -6.77 6.43 0.37
CA HIS A 55 -7.55 7.64 0.71
C HIS A 55 -7.01 8.32 1.98
N ARG A 56 -6.76 7.54 3.03
CA ARG A 56 -6.24 8.04 4.30
C ARG A 56 -4.85 8.65 4.16
N THR A 57 -3.95 8.01 3.42
CA THR A 57 -2.57 8.49 3.21
C THR A 57 -2.55 9.81 2.43
N LEU A 58 -3.49 9.98 1.49
CA LEU A 58 -3.61 11.19 0.67
C LEU A 58 -4.20 12.39 1.44
N GLY A 59 -4.73 12.15 2.65
CA GLY A 59 -5.44 13.18 3.42
C GLY A 59 -6.64 13.75 2.67
N ALA A 60 -7.22 12.99 1.76
CA ALA A 60 -8.35 13.44 0.95
C ALA A 60 -9.58 13.66 1.84
N PRO A 61 -10.38 14.70 1.60
CA PRO A 61 -11.59 14.95 2.38
C PRO A 61 -12.52 13.72 2.37
N THR A 62 -13.08 13.39 3.53
CA THR A 62 -14.14 12.37 3.69
C THR A 62 -15.52 12.86 3.26
N ASP A 63 -15.64 14.13 2.89
CA ASP A 63 -16.91 14.80 2.71
C ASP A 63 -17.54 14.41 1.35
N ALA A 64 -18.84 14.12 1.38
CA ALA A 64 -19.63 13.76 0.20
C ALA A 64 -19.64 14.84 -0.92
N SER A 65 -19.07 16.02 -0.67
CA SER A 65 -18.86 17.11 -1.63
C SER A 65 -17.72 16.85 -2.63
N ALA A 66 -16.84 15.87 -2.39
CA ALA A 66 -15.86 15.39 -3.39
C ALA A 66 -16.55 14.86 -4.67
N GLY A 67 -17.87 14.61 -4.61
CA GLY A 67 -18.68 14.24 -5.77
C GLY A 67 -19.10 15.41 -6.67
N THR A 68 -18.96 16.67 -6.25
CA THR A 68 -19.59 17.82 -6.94
C THR A 68 -18.67 19.00 -7.21
N THR A 69 -17.37 18.93 -6.85
CA THR A 69 -16.43 20.00 -7.19
C THR A 69 -16.11 20.01 -8.69
N PRO A 70 -16.05 21.19 -9.33
CA PRO A 70 -15.75 21.30 -10.76
C PRO A 70 -14.29 20.99 -11.07
N GLU A 71 -13.42 21.10 -10.06
CA GLU A 71 -12.00 20.77 -10.15
C GLU A 71 -11.65 19.70 -9.10
N VAL A 72 -10.71 18.85 -9.46
CA VAL A 72 -10.15 17.77 -8.63
C VAL A 72 -8.64 17.82 -8.72
N ARG A 73 -7.96 17.30 -7.71
CA ARG A 73 -6.51 17.13 -7.73
C ARG A 73 -6.18 15.78 -8.34
N ARG A 74 -5.44 15.79 -9.44
CA ARG A 74 -4.89 14.60 -10.08
C ARG A 74 -3.51 14.28 -9.51
N VAL A 75 -3.29 13.03 -9.11
CA VAL A 75 -2.00 12.49 -8.68
C VAL A 75 -1.66 11.22 -9.43
N GLU A 76 -0.37 11.02 -9.71
CA GLU A 76 0.19 9.74 -10.14
C GLU A 76 0.52 8.92 -8.90
N MET A 77 0.29 7.62 -8.98
CA MET A 77 0.45 6.67 -7.88
C MET A 77 1.18 5.42 -8.35
N ASP A 78 2.15 4.99 -7.57
CA ASP A 78 2.78 3.67 -7.69
C ASP A 78 1.78 2.56 -7.33
N ALA A 79 2.00 1.36 -7.87
CA ALA A 79 1.31 0.13 -7.46
C ALA A 79 2.32 -0.95 -7.08
N LEU A 80 1.84 -2.01 -6.42
CA LEU A 80 2.63 -3.18 -6.07
C LEU A 80 2.22 -4.36 -6.94
N ARG A 81 3.11 -4.80 -7.83
CA ARG A 81 2.96 -6.07 -8.54
C ARG A 81 3.46 -7.20 -7.66
N CYS A 82 2.56 -8.12 -7.35
CA CYS A 82 2.78 -9.20 -6.40
C CYS A 82 2.79 -10.53 -7.15
N GLU A 83 3.78 -11.38 -6.90
CA GLU A 83 3.83 -12.75 -7.39
C GLU A 83 3.75 -13.71 -6.19
N LEU A 84 2.72 -14.55 -6.19
CA LEU A 84 2.34 -15.45 -5.10
C LEU A 84 2.36 -16.89 -5.61
N ASP A 85 3.44 -17.63 -5.37
CA ASP A 85 3.69 -18.95 -5.98
C ASP A 85 3.42 -18.96 -7.51
N GLY A 86 3.93 -17.94 -8.22
CA GLY A 86 3.74 -17.77 -9.67
C GLY A 86 2.39 -17.17 -10.11
N ILE A 87 1.49 -16.83 -9.18
CA ILE A 87 0.26 -16.09 -9.50
C ILE A 87 0.48 -14.59 -9.31
N GLU A 88 0.20 -13.81 -10.35
CA GLU A 88 0.31 -12.36 -10.29
C GLU A 88 -0.97 -11.69 -9.76
N LEU A 89 -0.78 -10.68 -8.93
CA LEU A 89 -1.81 -9.79 -8.38
C LEU A 89 -1.28 -8.36 -8.33
N VAL A 90 -2.19 -7.40 -8.26
CA VAL A 90 -1.86 -5.99 -8.00
C VAL A 90 -2.38 -5.62 -6.61
N ALA A 91 -1.54 -4.91 -5.85
CA ALA A 91 -1.95 -4.20 -4.64
C ALA A 91 -1.74 -2.70 -4.88
N VAL A 92 -2.60 -1.86 -4.30
CA VAL A 92 -2.44 -0.40 -4.36
C VAL A 92 -1.95 0.19 -3.04
N ALA A 93 -2.22 -0.50 -1.91
CA ALA A 93 -1.86 -0.03 -0.59
C ALA A 93 -0.75 -0.88 0.03
N HIS A 94 -1.00 -2.18 0.21
CA HIS A 94 -0.10 -3.02 0.98
C HIS A 94 -0.26 -4.52 0.72
N VAL A 95 0.82 -5.24 0.99
CA VAL A 95 0.89 -6.71 1.00
C VAL A 95 1.41 -7.15 2.36
N VAL A 96 0.74 -8.11 2.99
CA VAL A 96 1.16 -8.67 4.29
C VAL A 96 1.18 -10.19 4.21
N ALA A 97 2.34 -10.80 4.44
CA ALA A 97 2.49 -12.23 4.66
C ALA A 97 2.67 -12.51 6.15
N ARG A 98 1.82 -13.36 6.72
CA ARG A 98 1.91 -13.77 8.12
C ARG A 98 1.30 -15.14 8.36
N ARG A 99 1.46 -15.66 9.57
CA ARG A 99 0.70 -16.84 9.99
C ARG A 99 -0.81 -16.56 9.86
N GLY A 100 -1.55 -17.55 9.38
CA GLY A 100 -3.02 -17.49 9.28
C GLY A 100 -3.74 -17.52 10.62
N GLY A 101 -5.03 -17.19 10.58
CA GLY A 101 -5.93 -17.25 11.74
C GLY A 101 -5.82 -16.06 12.71
N PRO A 102 -6.57 -16.10 13.82
CA PRO A 102 -6.73 -14.97 14.75
C PRO A 102 -5.46 -14.67 15.56
N THR A 103 -4.59 -15.66 15.74
CA THR A 103 -3.35 -15.51 16.51
C THR A 103 -2.14 -15.15 15.63
N GLY A 104 -2.32 -15.02 14.32
CA GLY A 104 -1.22 -14.84 13.38
C GLY A 104 -0.46 -13.52 13.50
N TRP A 105 -1.05 -12.50 14.10
CA TRP A 105 -0.35 -11.25 14.46
C TRP A 105 0.56 -11.43 15.69
N TRP A 106 0.26 -12.42 16.53
CA TRP A 106 0.92 -12.65 17.81
C TRP A 106 2.02 -13.72 17.75
N HIS A 107 2.14 -14.46 16.65
CA HIS A 107 3.12 -15.55 16.51
C HIS A 107 3.66 -15.68 15.08
N GLY A 108 4.95 -16.03 15.00
CA GLY A 108 5.62 -16.28 13.73
C GLY A 108 6.02 -15.00 13.00
N PRO A 109 6.67 -15.13 11.84
CA PRO A 109 7.15 -13.98 11.11
C PRO A 109 5.98 -13.18 10.52
N ILE A 110 6.19 -11.88 10.35
CA ILE A 110 5.31 -10.98 9.61
C ILE A 110 6.19 -10.24 8.61
N HIS A 111 5.82 -10.27 7.35
CA HIS A 111 6.45 -9.49 6.29
C HIS A 111 5.39 -8.57 5.71
N SER A 112 5.68 -7.27 5.61
CA SER A 112 4.78 -6.32 4.96
C SER A 112 5.54 -5.44 3.98
N VAL A 113 4.91 -5.20 2.83
CA VAL A 113 5.32 -4.19 1.85
C VAL A 113 4.21 -3.15 1.78
N CYS A 114 4.56 -1.89 2.00
CA CYS A 114 3.63 -0.79 2.15
C CYS A 114 3.95 0.29 1.11
N ASN A 115 3.02 0.49 0.18
CA ASN A 115 2.98 1.63 -0.73
C ASN A 115 2.35 2.86 -0.05
N THR A 116 1.43 2.60 0.89
CA THR A 116 0.76 3.60 1.72
C THR A 116 1.27 3.59 3.15
N GLN A 117 1.13 4.71 3.85
CA GLN A 117 1.56 4.85 5.24
C GLN A 117 0.79 3.92 6.20
N PHE A 118 -0.50 3.73 5.93
CA PHE A 118 -1.41 3.05 6.84
C PHE A 118 -1.71 1.61 6.42
N ILE A 119 -1.98 0.78 7.43
CA ILE A 119 -2.76 -0.46 7.30
C ILE A 119 -3.94 -0.37 8.26
N GLY A 120 -5.12 -0.06 7.72
CA GLY A 120 -6.31 0.28 8.48
C GLY A 120 -6.03 1.41 9.48
N ARG A 121 -6.07 1.11 10.78
CA ARG A 121 -5.81 2.11 11.84
C ARG A 121 -4.33 2.32 12.16
N TRP A 122 -3.43 1.46 11.69
CA TRP A 122 -2.03 1.46 12.10
C TRP A 122 -1.17 2.30 11.18
N ASP A 123 -0.30 3.12 11.76
CA ASP A 123 0.73 3.89 11.07
C ASP A 123 1.98 3.01 10.94
N VAL A 124 1.98 2.19 9.88
CA VAL A 124 2.94 1.09 9.68
C VAL A 124 4.18 1.58 8.93
N ALA A 125 3.99 2.45 7.96
CA ALA A 125 5.05 2.96 7.09
C ALA A 125 5.15 4.50 7.16
N PRO A 126 5.53 5.06 8.33
CA PRO A 126 5.55 6.51 8.55
C PRO A 126 6.53 7.29 7.67
N ARG A 127 7.44 6.59 6.98
CA ARG A 127 8.42 7.19 6.07
C ARG A 127 8.09 6.94 4.60
N GLY A 128 7.07 6.15 4.30
CA GLY A 128 6.61 5.90 2.94
C GLY A 128 6.05 7.17 2.35
N HIS A 129 6.62 7.61 1.23
CA HIS A 129 6.02 8.65 0.40
C HIS A 129 5.33 7.94 -0.76
N PRO A 130 4.04 8.19 -1.00
CA PRO A 130 3.41 7.67 -2.20
C PRO A 130 4.13 8.24 -3.44
N ASN A 131 4.28 7.42 -4.48
CA ASN A 131 4.86 7.79 -5.77
C ASN A 131 6.35 8.17 -5.75
N ASP A 132 7.16 7.52 -4.90
CA ASP A 132 8.62 7.67 -4.88
C ASP A 132 9.38 6.52 -5.56
N ALA A 133 8.65 5.63 -6.26
CA ALA A 133 9.13 4.39 -6.87
C ALA A 133 9.69 3.37 -5.85
N ARG A 134 9.33 3.49 -4.57
CA ARG A 134 9.79 2.62 -3.49
C ARG A 134 8.62 2.27 -2.56
N ALA A 135 8.78 1.16 -1.88
CA ALA A 135 7.86 0.74 -0.82
C ALA A 135 8.63 0.51 0.47
N GLU A 136 7.99 0.78 1.61
CA GLU A 136 8.53 0.43 2.92
C GLU A 136 8.31 -1.07 3.16
N VAL A 137 9.37 -1.76 3.57
CA VAL A 137 9.38 -3.18 3.85
C VAL A 137 9.64 -3.38 5.33
N LEU A 138 8.68 -3.96 6.04
CA LEU A 138 8.82 -4.31 7.45
C LEU A 138 8.79 -5.81 7.66
N GLU A 139 9.73 -6.28 8.47
CA GLU A 139 9.86 -7.69 8.82
C GLU A 139 9.94 -7.85 10.34
N VAL A 140 9.00 -8.61 10.89
CA VAL A 140 8.97 -8.99 12.31
C VAL A 140 9.54 -10.39 12.45
N HIS A 141 10.58 -10.54 13.27
CA HIS A 141 11.21 -11.84 13.48
C HIS A 141 10.26 -12.85 14.14
N ALA A 142 10.35 -14.11 13.72
CA ALA A 142 9.49 -15.19 14.22
C ALA A 142 9.56 -15.34 15.75
N ASP A 143 10.76 -15.15 16.31
CA ASP A 143 11.05 -15.30 17.73
C ASP A 143 10.73 -14.08 18.59
N MET A 144 10.15 -13.02 18.02
CA MET A 144 9.75 -11.86 18.83
C MET A 144 8.77 -12.31 19.93
N PRO A 145 9.10 -12.12 21.22
CA PRO A 145 8.24 -12.51 22.33
C PRO A 145 6.88 -11.81 22.31
N ALA A 146 5.83 -12.50 22.76
CA ALA A 146 4.47 -11.97 22.75
C ALA A 146 4.32 -10.63 23.50
N ARG A 147 5.08 -10.41 24.57
CA ARG A 147 5.10 -9.13 25.30
C ARG A 147 5.65 -7.99 24.44
N GLN A 148 6.76 -8.21 23.74
CA GLN A 148 7.32 -7.23 22.81
C GLN A 148 6.38 -6.97 21.62
N ARG A 149 5.70 -8.01 21.12
CA ARG A 149 4.65 -7.84 20.10
C ARG A 149 3.53 -6.94 20.58
N LEU A 150 3.05 -7.13 21.81
CA LEU A 150 2.02 -6.29 22.39
C LEU A 150 2.47 -4.84 22.57
N GLU A 151 3.71 -4.63 23.00
CA GLU A 151 4.29 -3.29 23.11
C GLU A 151 4.41 -2.60 21.74
N ALA A 152 4.93 -3.30 20.73
CA ALA A 152 4.99 -2.81 19.36
C ALA A 152 3.59 -2.50 18.82
N TRP A 153 2.64 -3.41 19.02
CA TRP A 153 1.25 -3.25 18.60
C TRP A 153 0.56 -2.02 19.19
N ARG A 154 0.77 -1.76 20.48
CA ARG A 154 0.25 -0.57 21.16
C ARG A 154 0.84 0.74 20.60
N ARG A 155 2.03 0.68 20.02
CA ARG A 155 2.75 1.83 19.45
C ARG A 155 2.49 2.05 17.96
N LEU A 156 1.97 1.04 17.25
CA LEU A 156 1.61 1.11 15.82
C LEU A 156 0.74 2.31 15.46
N PRO A 157 -0.31 2.71 16.22
CA PRO A 157 -1.15 3.85 15.85
C PRO A 157 -0.41 5.20 15.80
N THR A 158 0.80 5.27 16.37
CA THR A 158 1.60 6.52 16.44
C THR A 158 2.98 6.35 15.81
N ALA A 159 3.19 5.30 15.00
CA ALA A 159 4.47 5.00 14.35
C ALA A 159 5.68 4.79 15.27
N ARG A 160 5.48 4.64 16.60
CA ARG A 160 6.59 4.45 17.58
C ARG A 160 6.99 2.99 17.79
N HIS A 161 6.55 2.10 16.90
CA HIS A 161 6.87 0.69 16.96
C HIS A 161 8.29 0.39 16.46
N VAL A 162 8.87 1.32 15.69
CA VAL A 162 10.27 1.33 15.26
C VAL A 162 11.04 2.50 15.90
N PRO A 163 12.37 2.38 16.14
CA PRO A 163 13.17 1.17 15.98
C PRO A 163 12.89 0.12 17.07
N HIS A 164 12.95 -1.16 16.72
CA HIS A 164 12.85 -2.29 17.65
C HIS A 164 13.78 -3.43 17.18
N PRO A 165 14.52 -4.11 18.08
CA PRO A 165 15.54 -5.10 17.69
C PRO A 165 14.99 -6.25 16.82
N SER A 166 13.76 -6.68 17.07
CA SER A 166 13.09 -7.74 16.30
C SER A 166 12.20 -7.23 15.16
N ILE A 167 12.28 -5.94 14.80
CA ILE A 167 11.59 -5.34 13.65
C ILE A 167 12.63 -4.72 12.74
N ARG A 168 12.78 -5.29 11.54
CA ARG A 168 13.59 -4.69 10.49
C ARG A 168 12.68 -3.81 9.63
N SER A 169 13.11 -2.58 9.35
CA SER A 169 12.48 -1.67 8.38
C SER A 169 13.51 -1.32 7.32
N THR A 170 13.15 -1.53 6.06
CA THR A 170 13.93 -1.18 4.88
C THR A 170 13.00 -0.57 3.83
N HIS A 171 13.56 -0.11 2.71
CA HIS A 171 12.79 0.51 1.64
C HIS A 171 13.48 0.26 0.30
N GLY A 172 12.71 -0.02 -0.74
CA GLY A 172 13.24 -0.40 -2.05
C GLY A 172 12.15 -0.57 -3.11
N SER A 173 12.56 -0.78 -4.35
CA SER A 173 11.65 -1.02 -5.48
C SER A 173 11.18 -2.47 -5.60
N SER A 174 11.74 -3.39 -4.80
CA SER A 174 11.29 -4.78 -4.73
C SER A 174 11.67 -5.44 -3.41
N ALA A 175 10.93 -6.47 -3.06
CA ALA A 175 11.22 -7.39 -1.96
C ALA A 175 10.77 -8.80 -2.33
N GLY A 176 11.42 -9.82 -1.77
CA GLY A 176 11.07 -11.20 -2.05
C GLY A 176 11.48 -12.14 -0.95
N TRP A 177 10.69 -13.19 -0.76
CA TRP A 177 10.86 -14.18 0.29
C TRP A 177 10.52 -15.59 -0.20
N GLU A 178 11.31 -16.54 0.29
CA GLU A 178 11.01 -17.97 0.28
C GLU A 178 10.77 -18.41 1.72
N PHE A 179 9.58 -18.95 2.00
CA PHE A 179 9.15 -19.33 3.34
C PHE A 179 9.31 -20.83 3.56
N GLU A 180 10.06 -21.21 4.60
CA GLU A 180 10.15 -22.61 5.04
C GLU A 180 8.77 -23.22 5.35
N ARG A 181 7.89 -22.41 5.95
CA ARG A 181 6.50 -22.76 6.24
C ARG A 181 5.56 -21.80 5.53
N PRO A 182 4.50 -22.29 4.85
CA PRO A 182 3.61 -21.42 4.10
C PRO A 182 2.89 -20.38 4.97
N LEU A 183 2.87 -19.13 4.51
CA LEU A 183 2.20 -18.01 5.16
C LEU A 183 0.94 -17.61 4.40
N ASP A 184 -0.07 -17.09 5.11
CA ASP A 184 -1.22 -16.47 4.48
C ASP A 184 -0.81 -15.07 4.00
N VAL A 185 -1.11 -14.77 2.74
CA VAL A 185 -0.88 -13.46 2.12
C VAL A 185 -2.20 -12.71 2.07
N TYR A 186 -2.13 -11.47 2.54
CA TYR A 186 -3.18 -10.48 2.49
C TYR A 186 -2.74 -9.37 1.54
N VAL A 187 -3.61 -9.00 0.60
CA VAL A 187 -3.39 -7.92 -0.36
C VAL A 187 -4.51 -6.92 -0.13
N ASP A 188 -4.18 -5.66 0.12
CA ASP A 188 -5.14 -4.57 0.37
C ASP A 188 -6.22 -4.98 1.39
N GLY A 189 -5.78 -5.54 2.52
CA GLY A 189 -6.64 -5.99 3.61
C GLY A 189 -7.38 -7.32 3.39
N ARG A 190 -7.41 -7.87 2.17
CA ARG A 190 -8.10 -9.15 1.88
C ARG A 190 -7.16 -10.33 1.88
N ARG A 191 -7.57 -11.43 2.52
CA ARG A 191 -6.82 -12.70 2.45
C ARG A 191 -6.97 -13.30 1.05
N HIS A 192 -5.86 -13.57 0.38
CA HIS A 192 -5.85 -14.24 -0.93
C HIS A 192 -5.59 -15.73 -0.78
N ARG A 193 -4.38 -16.10 -0.40
CA ARG A 193 -3.97 -17.50 -0.36
C ARG A 193 -2.80 -17.72 0.58
N ARG A 194 -2.53 -18.99 0.83
CA ARG A 194 -1.31 -19.43 1.49
C ARG A 194 -0.23 -19.68 0.44
N VAL A 195 0.99 -19.20 0.67
CA VAL A 195 2.10 -19.29 -0.29
C VAL A 195 3.41 -19.73 0.37
N ARG A 196 4.34 -20.24 -0.45
CA ARG A 196 5.73 -20.48 -0.06
C ARG A 196 6.67 -19.41 -0.61
N SER A 197 6.35 -18.83 -1.76
CA SER A 197 7.11 -17.74 -2.37
C SER A 197 6.24 -16.50 -2.48
N LEU A 198 6.82 -15.35 -2.14
CA LEU A 198 6.23 -14.04 -2.34
C LEU A 198 7.29 -13.10 -2.92
N ARG A 199 7.00 -12.49 -4.06
CA ARG A 199 7.75 -11.34 -4.59
C ARG A 199 6.82 -10.16 -4.74
N VAL A 200 7.31 -8.98 -4.37
CA VAL A 200 6.60 -7.72 -4.55
C VAL A 200 7.53 -6.75 -5.24
N THR A 201 7.06 -6.12 -6.31
CA THR A 201 7.80 -5.13 -7.09
C THR A 201 6.95 -3.88 -7.22
N VAL A 202 7.55 -2.72 -6.99
CA VAL A 202 6.90 -1.43 -7.21
C VAL A 202 6.83 -1.18 -8.71
N GLU A 203 5.64 -0.88 -9.20
CA GLU A 203 5.38 -0.35 -10.53
C GLU A 203 5.22 1.17 -10.40
N PRO A 204 6.23 1.96 -10.83
CA PRO A 204 6.16 3.40 -10.70
C PRO A 204 5.09 4.03 -11.61
N ASP A 205 4.45 5.10 -11.14
CA ASP A 205 3.47 5.88 -11.91
C ASP A 205 2.39 4.97 -12.56
N ALA A 206 1.97 3.93 -11.84
CA ALA A 206 1.14 2.84 -12.36
C ALA A 206 -0.29 3.30 -12.68
N TYR A 207 -0.84 4.25 -11.92
CA TYR A 207 -2.19 4.73 -12.15
C TYR A 207 -2.38 6.20 -11.76
N GLU A 208 -3.41 6.79 -12.35
CA GLU A 208 -3.88 8.13 -12.05
C GLU A 208 -5.04 8.05 -11.04
N LEU A 209 -5.01 8.93 -10.05
CA LEU A 209 -6.08 9.05 -9.05
C LEU A 209 -6.53 10.52 -8.94
N HIS A 210 -7.83 10.72 -8.78
CA HIS A 210 -8.46 12.03 -8.59
C HIS A 210 -8.99 12.19 -7.17
N LEU A 211 -8.79 13.37 -6.59
CA LEU A 211 -9.12 13.72 -5.20
C LEU A 211 -9.85 15.06 -5.09
#